data_AF-A0A1F1KSG2-F1
#
_entry.id   AF-A0A1F1KSG2-F1
#
_cell.length_a   1.000
_cell.length_b   1.000
_cell.length_c   1.000
_cell.angle_alpha   90.00
_cell.angle_beta   90.00
_cell.angle_gamma   90.00
#
_symmetry.space_group_name_H-M   'P 1'
#
loop_
_entity.id
_entity.type
_entity.pdbx_description
1 polymer ?
#
loop_
_entity_poly.entity_id
_entity_poly.type
_entity_poly.pdbx_seq_one_letter_code
_entity_poly.pdbx_strand_id
1 'polypeptide(L)'
;MKKKYKKYVLKTVVPIIAMTVLVIACLIHINIINTKTLSPLGNTKQNYELVSEKFGADFANFIKDNSFLKIYEDSDNKKVLVRLGDAEFKISSESEIIKYIENKINSIK
;
A
#
# COMPACT_ATOMS: atom_id res chain seq x y z
N MET A 1 -26.45 53.70 -6.49
CA MET A 1 -26.68 52.26 -6.16
C MET A 1 -25.41 51.45 -5.91
N LYS A 2 -24.33 51.60 -6.71
CA LYS A 2 -23.11 50.76 -6.63
C LYS A 2 -22.40 50.72 -5.26
N LYS A 3 -22.36 51.82 -4.49
CA LYS A 3 -21.71 51.88 -3.16
C LYS A 3 -22.43 51.02 -2.10
N LYS A 4 -23.77 51.02 -2.09
CA LYS A 4 -24.56 50.19 -1.14
C LYS A 4 -24.40 48.70 -1.45
N TYR A 5 -24.37 48.35 -2.74
CA TYR A 5 -24.09 46.99 -3.20
C TYR A 5 -22.69 46.50 -2.79
N LYS A 6 -21.64 47.30 -3.03
CA LYS A 6 -20.27 46.96 -2.64
C LYS A 6 -20.13 46.76 -1.12
N LYS A 7 -20.84 47.57 -0.32
CA LYS A 7 -20.87 47.44 1.16
C LYS A 7 -21.58 46.17 1.62
N TYR A 8 -22.67 45.79 0.95
CA TYR A 8 -23.40 44.54 1.22
C TYR A 8 -22.55 43.31 0.89
N VAL A 9 -21.92 43.28 -0.29
CA VAL A 9 -21.02 42.18 -0.67
C VAL A 9 -19.88 42.04 0.35
N LEU A 10 -19.24 43.15 0.73
CA LEU A 10 -18.11 43.12 1.67
C LEU A 10 -18.52 42.70 3.09
N LYS A 11 -19.69 43.14 3.57
CA LYS A 11 -20.12 42.87 4.95
C LYS A 11 -20.90 41.57 5.12
N THR A 12 -21.46 41.01 4.05
CA THR A 12 -22.36 39.86 4.14
C THR A 12 -21.85 38.69 3.31
N VAL A 13 -21.49 38.90 2.05
CA VAL A 13 -21.10 37.79 1.14
C VAL A 13 -19.67 37.30 1.44
N VAL A 14 -18.72 38.21 1.63
CA VAL A 14 -17.32 37.88 1.93
C VAL A 14 -17.16 37.02 3.20
N PRO A 15 -17.76 37.36 4.37
CA PRO A 15 -17.60 36.53 5.55
C PRO A 15 -18.25 35.14 5.41
N ILE A 16 -19.35 35.02 4.65
CA ILE A 16 -19.97 33.72 4.36
C ILE A 16 -19.03 32.83 3.55
N ILE A 17 -18.41 33.40 2.50
CA ILE A 17 -17.42 32.68 1.68
C ILE A 17 -16.21 32.29 2.55
N ALA A 18 -15.70 33.21 3.37
CA ALA A 18 -14.57 32.93 4.25
C ALA A 18 -14.86 31.79 5.24
N MET A 19 -16.06 31.79 5.85
CA MET A 19 -16.50 30.70 6.73
C MET A 19 -16.61 29.37 5.97
N THR A 20 -17.14 29.40 4.75
CA THR A 20 -17.26 28.20 3.91
C THR A 20 -15.89 27.61 3.59
N VAL A 21 -14.92 28.45 3.21
CA VAL A 21 -13.53 28.02 2.95
C VAL A 21 -12.90 27.41 4.22
N LEU A 22 -13.15 28.00 5.39
CA LEU A 22 -12.64 27.49 6.66
C LEU A 22 -13.20 26.09 6.98
N VAL A 23 -14.50 25.89 6.80
CA VAL A 23 -15.13 24.56 6.97
C VAL A 23 -14.53 23.54 6.02
N ILE A 24 -14.35 23.88 4.74
CA ILE A 24 -13.73 23.00 3.75
C ILE A 24 -12.29 22.65 4.16
N ALA A 25 -11.51 23.62 4.63
CA ALA A 25 -10.14 23.40 5.09
C ALA A 25 -10.09 22.43 6.29
N CYS A 26 -11.01 22.55 7.24
CA CYS A 26 -11.14 21.60 8.35
C CYS A 26 -11.46 20.18 7.87
N LEU A 27 -12.40 20.02 6.94
CA LEU A 27 -12.76 18.71 6.37
C LEU A 27 -11.58 18.08 5.62
N ILE A 28 -10.82 18.87 4.85
CA ILE A 28 -9.60 18.40 4.18
C ILE A 28 -8.58 17.92 5.22
N HIS A 29 -8.38 18.67 6.30
CA HIS A 29 -7.42 18.29 7.34
C HIS A 29 -7.81 16.97 8.03
N ILE A 30 -9.10 16.78 8.34
CA ILE A 30 -9.62 15.53 8.89
C ILE A 30 -9.39 14.37 7.90
N ASN A 31 -9.70 14.59 6.62
CA ASN A 31 -9.48 13.58 5.59
C ASN A 31 -8.00 13.21 5.44
N ILE A 32 -7.08 14.17 5.53
CA ILE A 32 -5.63 13.91 5.51
C ILE A 32 -5.22 13.06 6.72
N ILE A 33 -5.69 13.38 7.93
CA ILE A 33 -5.38 12.58 9.14
C ILE A 33 -5.93 11.16 9.00
N ASN A 34 -7.17 11.01 8.57
CA ASN A 34 -7.81 9.71 8.38
C ASN A 34 -7.09 8.91 7.30
N THR A 35 -6.74 9.53 6.17
CA THR A 35 -6.01 8.87 5.08
C THR A 35 -4.62 8.46 5.53
N LYS A 36 -3.89 9.29 6.29
CA LYS A 36 -2.59 8.90 6.87
C LYS A 36 -2.70 7.73 7.85
N THR A 37 -3.83 7.60 8.53
CA THR A 37 -4.07 6.52 9.49
C THR A 37 -4.48 5.22 8.80
N LEU A 38 -5.32 5.31 7.75
CA LEU A 38 -5.88 4.16 7.05
C LEU A 38 -5.05 3.71 5.85
N SER A 39 -4.29 4.60 5.25
CA SER A 39 -3.46 4.37 4.07
C SER A 39 -2.22 5.29 4.11
N PRO A 40 -1.29 5.05 5.06
CA PRO A 40 -0.09 5.85 5.19
C PRO A 40 0.66 5.91 3.85
N LEU A 41 1.05 7.11 3.42
CA LEU A 41 1.87 7.30 2.22
C LEU A 41 3.33 7.14 2.64
N GLY A 42 3.86 5.92 2.49
CA GLY A 42 5.22 5.54 2.84
C GLY A 42 5.64 4.28 2.10
N ASN A 43 6.95 4.05 1.98
CA ASN A 43 7.48 2.79 1.45
C ASN A 43 6.85 1.63 2.25
N THR A 44 6.42 0.57 1.55
CA THR A 44 5.67 -0.57 2.09
C THR A 44 6.20 -1.14 3.41
N LYS A 45 7.53 -1.08 3.64
CA LYS A 45 8.17 -1.46 4.92
C LYS A 45 7.78 -0.57 6.11
N GLN A 46 7.81 0.75 5.95
CA GLN A 46 7.49 1.70 7.03
C GLN A 46 6.00 1.66 7.38
N ASN A 47 5.14 1.41 6.38
CA ASN A 47 3.72 1.22 6.60
C ASN A 47 3.43 -0.07 7.38
N TYR A 48 4.13 -1.16 7.07
CA TYR A 48 3.99 -2.43 7.77
C TYR A 48 4.38 -2.29 9.24
N GLU A 49 5.51 -1.66 9.54
CA GLU A 49 5.97 -1.44 10.91
C GLU A 49 5.00 -0.53 11.69
N LEU A 50 4.53 0.58 11.10
CA LEU A 50 3.59 1.50 11.75
C LEU A 50 2.23 0.84 12.05
N VAL A 51 1.73 0.02 11.12
CA VAL A 51 0.48 -0.73 11.29
C VAL A 51 0.70 -1.87 12.30
N SER A 52 1.83 -2.57 12.24
CA SER A 52 2.18 -3.60 13.23
C SER A 52 2.33 -3.03 14.64
N GLU A 53 2.82 -1.80 14.80
CA GLU A 53 2.95 -1.14 16.10
C GLU A 53 1.57 -0.76 16.67
N LYS A 54 0.65 -0.27 15.82
CA LYS A 54 -0.70 0.14 16.26
C LYS A 54 -1.68 -1.00 16.48
N PHE A 55 -1.60 -2.04 15.66
CA PHE A 55 -2.54 -3.17 15.69
C PHE A 55 -1.94 -4.43 16.33
N GLY A 56 -0.65 -4.40 16.68
CA GLY A 56 0.01 -5.39 17.53
C GLY A 56 -0.15 -6.84 17.06
N ALA A 57 -0.39 -7.73 18.03
CA ALA A 57 -0.51 -9.17 17.81
C ALA A 57 -1.62 -9.56 16.83
N ASP A 58 -2.70 -8.79 16.77
CA ASP A 58 -3.85 -9.08 15.90
C ASP A 58 -3.50 -8.86 14.42
N PHE A 59 -2.65 -7.87 14.12
CA PHE A 59 -2.14 -7.66 12.77
C PHE A 59 -1.13 -8.74 12.34
N ALA A 60 -0.24 -9.15 13.24
CA ALA A 60 0.68 -10.26 12.98
C ALA A 60 -0.06 -11.59 12.72
N ASN A 61 -1.15 -11.83 13.46
CA ASN A 61 -2.04 -12.98 13.24
C ASN A 61 -2.81 -12.86 11.92
N PHE A 62 -3.25 -11.66 11.55
CA PHE A 62 -3.93 -11.40 10.28
C PHE A 62 -3.03 -11.60 9.06
N ILE A 63 -1.78 -11.12 9.10
CA ILE A 63 -0.82 -11.26 7.99
C ILE A 63 -0.31 -12.71 7.85
N LYS A 64 -0.65 -13.62 8.78
CA LYS A 64 -0.17 -15.02 8.79
C LYS A 64 1.35 -15.13 8.60
N ASP A 65 2.12 -14.13 9.02
CA ASP A 65 3.58 -14.20 8.90
C ASP A 65 4.17 -15.21 9.91
N ASN A 66 3.38 -15.69 10.86
CA ASN A 66 3.74 -16.82 11.74
C ASN A 66 3.19 -18.16 11.26
N SER A 67 2.66 -18.25 10.03
CA SER A 67 2.13 -19.51 9.51
C SER A 67 3.25 -20.50 9.22
N PHE A 68 3.01 -21.76 9.61
CA PHE A 68 3.93 -22.88 9.33
C PHE A 68 4.14 -23.08 7.83
N LEU A 69 3.15 -22.74 7.00
CA LEU A 69 3.22 -22.84 5.55
C LEU A 69 3.07 -21.44 4.92
N LYS A 70 4.12 -20.96 4.25
CA LYS A 70 4.10 -19.72 3.47
C LYS A 70 4.33 -20.03 1.99
N ILE A 71 3.52 -19.46 1.10
CA ILE A 71 3.64 -19.64 -0.35
C ILE A 71 3.79 -18.26 -0.98
N TYR A 72 4.88 -18.04 -1.72
CA TYR A 72 5.17 -16.82 -2.45
C TYR A 72 5.21 -17.13 -3.94
N GLU A 73 4.43 -16.40 -4.72
CA GLU A 73 4.46 -16.48 -6.19
C GLU A 73 5.26 -15.28 -6.72
N ASP A 74 6.35 -15.56 -7.43
CA ASP A 74 7.10 -14.55 -8.15
C ASP A 74 6.42 -14.33 -9.51
N SER A 75 5.66 -13.23 -9.61
CA SER A 75 4.90 -12.83 -10.81
C SER A 75 5.76 -12.70 -12.06
N ASP A 76 7.06 -12.40 -11.93
CA ASP A 76 7.95 -12.18 -13.07
C ASP A 76 8.61 -13.48 -13.55
N ASN A 77 8.84 -14.45 -12.66
CA ASN A 77 9.62 -15.65 -12.97
C ASN A 77 8.84 -16.98 -12.93
N LYS A 78 7.51 -16.97 -12.72
CA LYS A 78 6.69 -18.20 -12.57
C LYS A 78 7.30 -19.22 -11.59
N LYS A 79 7.93 -18.70 -10.54
CA LYS A 79 8.58 -19.49 -9.49
C LYS A 79 7.72 -19.37 -8.24
N VAL A 80 7.37 -20.51 -7.67
CA VAL A 80 6.64 -20.58 -6.41
C VAL A 80 7.63 -20.96 -5.33
N LEU A 81 7.82 -20.08 -4.35
CA LEU A 81 8.58 -20.38 -3.14
C LEU A 81 7.62 -20.86 -2.06
N VAL A 82 7.88 -22.04 -1.51
CA VAL A 82 7.10 -22.64 -0.42
C VAL A 82 8.01 -22.77 0.80
N ARG A 83 7.66 -22.12 1.91
CA ARG A 83 8.34 -22.31 3.20
C ARG A 83 7.47 -23.15 4.13
N LEU A 84 8.04 -24.24 4.66
CA LEU A 84 7.47 -25.04 5.74
C LEU A 84 8.36 -24.89 6.99
N GLY A 85 7.96 -24.05 7.95
CA GLY A 85 8.79 -23.71 9.09
C GLY A 85 10.13 -23.14 8.65
N ASP A 86 11.24 -23.81 9.00
CA ASP A 86 12.60 -23.45 8.60
C ASP A 86 13.03 -24.02 7.23
N ALA A 87 12.23 -24.93 6.65
CA ALA A 87 12.52 -25.53 5.36
C ALA A 87 11.99 -24.66 4.21
N GLU A 88 12.84 -24.41 3.20
CA GLU A 88 12.50 -23.61 2.02
C GLU A 88 12.57 -24.47 0.75
N PHE A 89 11.48 -24.50 -0.02
CA PHE A 89 11.36 -25.22 -1.29
C PHE A 89 11.06 -24.23 -2.41
N LYS A 90 11.74 -24.39 -3.54
CA LYS A 90 11.51 -23.57 -4.72
C LYS A 90 10.98 -24.45 -5.85
N ILE A 91 9.75 -24.19 -6.26
CA ILE A 91 9.09 -24.88 -7.35
C ILE A 91 9.19 -23.97 -8.57
N SER A 92 10.06 -24.32 -9.53
CA SER A 92 10.06 -23.71 -10.86
C SER A 92 9.27 -24.58 -11.83
N SER A 93 8.51 -23.95 -12.73
CA SER A 93 7.87 -24.65 -13.85
C SER A 93 8.88 -25.28 -14.81
N GLU A 94 10.13 -24.82 -14.79
CA GLU A 94 11.23 -25.37 -15.55
C GLU A 94 11.94 -26.44 -14.71
N SER A 95 12.00 -27.67 -15.21
CA SER A 95 12.79 -28.74 -14.60
C SER A 95 14.28 -28.49 -14.86
N GLU A 96 15.11 -28.52 -13.82
CA GLU A 96 16.57 -28.41 -13.94
C GLU A 96 17.16 -29.48 -14.87
N ILE A 97 16.50 -30.65 -14.93
CA ILE A 97 16.86 -31.76 -15.80
C ILE A 97 16.64 -31.39 -17.27
N ILE A 98 15.52 -30.75 -17.59
CA ILE A 98 15.19 -30.31 -18.95
C ILE A 98 16.18 -29.23 -19.41
N LYS A 99 16.51 -28.26 -18.54
CA LYS A 99 17.53 -27.24 -18.81
C LYS A 99 18.91 -27.84 -19.06
N TYR A 100 19.30 -28.84 -18.28
CA TYR A 100 20.57 -29.52 -18.46
C TYR A 100 20.65 -30.21 -19.82
N ILE A 101 19.58 -30.92 -20.22
CA ILE A 101 19.49 -31.60 -21.51
C ILE A 101 19.53 -30.57 -22.66
N GLU A 102 18.78 -29.49 -22.57
CA GLU A 102 18.71 -28.44 -23.58
C GLU A 102 20.05 -27.71 -23.77
N ASN A 103 20.75 -27.39 -22.68
CA ASN A 103 22.09 -26.81 -22.74
C ASN A 103 23.10 -27.75 -23.41
N LYS A 104 23.00 -29.06 -23.14
CA LYS A 104 23.88 -30.05 -23.75
C LYS A 104 23.63 -30.17 -25.26
N ILE A 105 22.37 -30.18 -25.67
CA ILE A 105 21.99 -30.21 -27.10
C ILE A 105 22.49 -28.96 -27.83
N ASN A 106 22.34 -27.78 -27.22
CA ASN A 106 22.80 -26.52 -27.80
C ASN A 106 24.33 -26.41 -27.88
N SER A 107 25.07 -27.06 -26.98
CA SER A 107 26.55 -27.09 -27.03
C SER A 107 27.15 -27.98 -28.11
N ILE A 108 26.33 -28.83 -28.74
CA ILE A 108 26.74 -29.76 -29.81
C ILE A 108 26.40 -29.19 -31.20
N LYS A 109 25.56 -28.15 -31.26
CA LYS A 109 25.13 -27.48 -32.47
C LYS A 109 26.06 -26.32 -32.80
#